data_AF-A0A175RJV3-F1
#
_entry.id   AF-A0A175RJV3-F1
#
_cell.length_a   1.000
_cell.length_b   1.000
_cell.length_c   1.000
_cell.angle_alpha   90.00
_cell.angle_beta   90.00
_cell.angle_gamma   90.00
#
_symmetry.space_group_name_H-M   'P 1'
#
loop_
_entity.id
_entity.type
_entity.pdbx_description
1 polymer ?
#
loop_
_entity_poly.entity_id
_entity_poly.type
_entity_poly.pdbx_seq_one_letter_code
_entity_poly.pdbx_strand_id
1 'polypeptide(L)'
;VDLGEGTDDHQPQQSIRTAFNRSRPERSYVKTALAVQNMGFLRGMSPAYMRTAPAVNDWVAGLVDGDPVLADCGFGVLREHAAIGYTGDAYHRVDVVSPQRKMLAALWRESPVPKLQPGERPITMAALLHRDARGRSVAAALVEQSGLDAAAWVRRYLDAYLRPVVHCLTEHQVLFMPHGENLVLVLRDGAVSRVFMKDIGEEVVVVGDVPVPAGTERIVQPVDDDEAALGVFTDVFDGVLRYLAAILDEDGVLPAAVFWRIVGECVDGSVGRTRTIDFRVPDFEHSCLNRLQLRNTVQMVDLSGQTESLIRAGRMPNPIARR
;
A
#
# COMPACT_ATOMS: atom_id res chain seq x y z
N VAL A 1 15.72 -14.47 27.59
CA VAL A 1 17.19 -14.31 27.74
C VAL A 1 17.57 -13.14 26.85
N ASP A 2 18.26 -12.15 27.41
CA ASP A 2 18.83 -11.05 26.61
C ASP A 2 20.10 -11.56 25.92
N LEU A 3 20.19 -11.35 24.60
CA LEU A 3 21.32 -11.79 23.77
C LEU A 3 22.26 -10.62 23.40
N GLY A 4 21.95 -9.39 23.82
CA GLY A 4 22.69 -8.18 23.44
C GLY A 4 22.26 -7.60 22.08
N GLU A 5 22.94 -6.54 21.68
CA GLU A 5 22.66 -5.80 20.45
C GLU A 5 23.19 -6.55 19.20
N GLY A 6 22.47 -6.40 18.08
CA GLY A 6 22.95 -6.85 16.77
C GLY A 6 24.10 -5.98 16.24
N THR A 7 24.87 -6.50 15.29
CA THR A 7 26.05 -5.81 14.74
C THR A 7 25.79 -4.98 13.48
N ASP A 8 24.64 -5.15 12.83
CA ASP A 8 24.28 -4.40 11.62
C ASP A 8 23.49 -3.12 12.01
N ASP A 9 23.84 -1.99 11.41
CA ASP A 9 23.12 -0.72 11.57
C ASP A 9 21.82 -0.74 10.78
N HIS A 10 20.73 -0.31 11.43
CA HIS A 10 19.41 -0.26 10.80
C HIS A 10 18.84 1.16 10.79
N GLN A 11 18.12 1.50 9.72
CA GLN A 11 17.42 2.78 9.58
C GLN A 11 15.91 2.58 9.69
N PRO A 12 15.25 3.23 10.67
CA PRO A 12 13.80 3.33 10.72
C PRO A 12 13.24 3.88 9.41
N GLN A 13 12.27 3.18 8.85
CA GLN A 13 11.51 3.61 7.68
C GLN A 13 10.33 4.49 8.11
N GLN A 14 9.53 4.96 7.15
CA GLN A 14 8.38 5.85 7.40
C GLN A 14 7.36 5.27 8.39
N SER A 15 7.19 3.94 8.45
CA SER A 15 6.34 3.26 9.45
C SER A 15 6.93 3.22 10.87
N ILE A 16 8.10 3.81 11.11
CA ILE A 16 8.84 3.90 12.39
C ILE A 16 9.44 2.55 12.82
N ARG A 17 8.62 1.51 12.89
CA ARG A 17 8.97 0.19 13.45
C ARG A 17 9.46 -0.83 12.43
N THR A 18 9.58 -0.43 11.17
CA THR A 18 10.18 -1.24 10.10
C THR A 18 11.55 -0.65 9.83
N ALA A 19 12.60 -1.46 9.92
CA ALA A 19 13.97 -0.99 9.82
C ALA A 19 14.69 -1.63 8.63
N PHE A 20 15.34 -0.81 7.82
CA PHE A 20 16.16 -1.22 6.68
C PHE A 20 17.60 -1.44 7.12
N ASN A 21 18.23 -2.53 6.70
CA ASN A 21 19.62 -2.82 7.03
C ASN A 21 20.57 -1.95 6.18
N ARG A 22 21.25 -0.97 6.80
CA ARG A 22 22.19 -0.08 6.12
C ARG A 22 23.56 -0.70 5.94
N SER A 23 23.98 -1.57 6.86
CA SER A 23 25.26 -2.27 6.75
C SER A 23 25.24 -3.27 5.58
N ARG A 24 24.09 -3.89 5.33
CA ARG A 24 23.86 -4.92 4.32
C ARG A 24 22.50 -4.75 3.65
N PRO A 25 22.40 -3.81 2.68
CA PRO A 25 21.15 -3.46 1.99
C PRO A 25 20.41 -4.62 1.30
N GLU A 26 21.12 -5.71 0.99
CA GLU A 26 20.57 -6.92 0.40
C GLU A 26 19.74 -7.76 1.39
N ARG A 27 19.93 -7.55 2.69
CA ARG A 27 19.23 -8.30 3.74
C ARG A 27 17.83 -7.76 3.99
N SER A 28 17.01 -8.63 4.57
CA SER A 28 15.64 -8.35 4.93
C SER A 28 15.50 -7.10 5.80
N TYR A 29 14.42 -6.35 5.59
CA TYR A 29 13.92 -5.44 6.62
C TYR A 29 13.53 -6.25 7.86
N VAL A 30 13.60 -5.61 9.01
CA VAL A 30 13.04 -6.14 10.27
C VAL A 30 11.90 -5.22 10.71
N LYS A 31 10.68 -5.76 10.82
CA LYS A 31 9.52 -5.06 11.39
C LYS A 31 9.27 -5.59 12.79
N THR A 32 9.26 -4.73 13.79
CA THR A 32 9.19 -5.09 15.21
C THR A 32 7.91 -4.57 15.86
N ALA A 33 7.40 -5.27 16.86
CA ALA A 33 6.37 -4.70 17.74
C ALA A 33 6.93 -3.46 18.44
N LEU A 34 6.16 -2.35 18.43
CA LEU A 34 6.54 -1.11 19.08
C LEU A 34 5.30 -0.49 19.74
N ALA A 35 5.26 -0.43 21.06
CA ALA A 35 4.13 0.10 21.82
C ALA A 35 4.09 1.65 21.81
N VAL A 36 4.05 2.24 20.61
CA VAL A 36 3.92 3.68 20.35
C VAL A 36 2.62 3.93 19.60
N GLN A 37 1.94 5.00 19.96
CA GLN A 37 0.72 5.46 19.31
C GLN A 37 1.08 6.41 18.16
N ASN A 38 0.62 6.12 16.96
CA ASN A 38 0.79 7.01 15.81
C ASN A 38 -0.42 6.94 14.87
N MET A 39 -0.96 8.10 14.50
CA MET A 39 -2.15 8.25 13.65
C MET A 39 -3.34 7.38 14.08
N GLY A 40 -3.65 7.33 15.38
CA GLY A 40 -4.85 6.60 15.82
C GLY A 40 -4.69 5.09 16.05
N PHE A 41 -3.47 4.56 15.93
CA PHE A 41 -3.18 3.14 16.14
C PHE A 41 -1.99 2.94 17.08
N LEU A 42 -2.11 1.95 17.98
CA LEU A 42 -0.95 1.37 18.65
C LEU A 42 -0.18 0.49 17.66
N ARG A 43 1.12 0.73 17.51
CA ARG A 43 1.99 0.01 16.57
C ARG A 43 2.48 -1.33 17.13
N GLY A 44 1.56 -2.12 17.69
CA GLY A 44 1.78 -3.52 18.10
C GLY A 44 1.64 -4.52 16.94
N MET A 45 2.15 -5.74 17.11
CA MET A 45 2.07 -6.83 16.11
C MET A 45 1.43 -8.07 16.74
N SER A 46 0.41 -8.64 16.09
CA SER A 46 -0.33 -9.79 16.62
C SER A 46 0.42 -11.11 16.39
N PRO A 47 0.75 -11.90 17.44
CA PRO A 47 1.33 -13.23 17.27
C PRO A 47 0.46 -14.19 16.44
N ALA A 48 -0.86 -14.05 16.52
CA ALA A 48 -1.79 -14.83 15.70
C ALA A 48 -1.67 -14.49 14.21
N TYR A 49 -1.46 -13.22 13.86
CA TYR A 49 -1.24 -12.82 12.47
C TYR A 49 0.14 -13.29 11.99
N MET A 50 1.17 -13.21 12.83
CA MET A 50 2.53 -13.66 12.49
C MET A 50 2.57 -15.13 12.07
N ARG A 51 1.72 -15.99 12.66
CA ARG A 51 1.62 -17.41 12.30
C ARG A 51 1.24 -17.63 10.82
N THR A 52 0.45 -16.73 10.24
CA THR A 52 -0.11 -16.88 8.89
C THR A 52 0.52 -15.92 7.88
N ALA A 53 1.24 -14.88 8.33
CA ALA A 53 1.77 -13.85 7.46
C ALA A 53 2.67 -14.38 6.32
N PRO A 54 3.64 -15.31 6.54
CA PRO A 54 4.42 -15.86 5.43
C PRO A 54 3.57 -16.59 4.38
N ALA A 55 2.60 -17.41 4.83
CA ALA A 55 1.72 -18.16 3.92
C ALA A 55 0.84 -17.23 3.07
N VAL A 56 0.31 -16.16 3.67
CA VAL A 56 -0.42 -15.10 2.93
C VAL A 56 0.50 -14.44 1.89
N ASN A 57 1.74 -14.13 2.27
CA ASN A 57 2.69 -13.48 1.36
C ASN A 57 3.10 -14.39 0.19
N ASP A 58 3.32 -15.68 0.44
CA ASP A 58 3.65 -16.64 -0.63
C ASP A 58 2.48 -16.84 -1.59
N TRP A 59 1.23 -16.85 -1.08
CA TRP A 59 0.04 -16.90 -1.93
C TRP A 59 -0.12 -15.65 -2.80
N VAL A 60 -0.01 -14.45 -2.21
CA VAL A 60 -0.06 -13.19 -2.97
C VAL A 60 1.07 -13.12 -3.99
N ALA A 61 2.29 -13.52 -3.62
CA ALA A 61 3.40 -13.54 -4.56
C ALA A 61 3.16 -14.51 -5.72
N GLY A 62 2.63 -15.72 -5.45
CA GLY A 62 2.27 -16.67 -6.50
C GLY A 62 1.21 -16.13 -7.46
N LEU A 63 0.23 -15.38 -6.96
CA LEU A 63 -0.77 -14.68 -7.78
C LEU A 63 -0.12 -13.61 -8.65
N VAL A 64 0.70 -12.74 -8.06
CA VAL A 64 1.36 -11.63 -8.76
C VAL A 64 2.35 -12.14 -9.81
N ASP A 65 3.19 -13.10 -9.46
CA ASP A 65 4.21 -13.67 -10.35
C ASP A 65 3.60 -14.54 -11.47
N GLY A 66 2.40 -15.07 -11.25
CA GLY A 66 1.67 -15.93 -12.20
C GLY A 66 0.79 -15.17 -13.19
N ASP A 67 0.57 -13.87 -13.00
CA ASP A 67 -0.33 -13.06 -13.82
C ASP A 67 0.43 -12.26 -14.91
N PRO A 68 0.16 -12.50 -16.20
CA PRO A 68 0.84 -11.80 -17.30
C PRO A 68 0.60 -10.29 -17.34
N VAL A 69 -0.56 -9.81 -16.91
CA VAL A 69 -0.89 -8.37 -16.88
C VAL A 69 -0.06 -7.68 -15.80
N LEU A 70 0.06 -8.30 -14.62
CA LEU A 70 0.87 -7.76 -13.52
C LEU A 70 2.37 -7.77 -13.88
N ALA A 71 2.84 -8.82 -14.55
CA ALA A 71 4.20 -8.90 -15.08
C ALA A 71 4.49 -7.78 -16.10
N ASP A 72 3.58 -7.53 -17.04
CA ASP A 72 3.69 -6.44 -18.04
C ASP A 72 3.71 -5.05 -17.37
N CYS A 73 3.00 -4.88 -16.26
CA CYS A 73 3.02 -3.64 -15.47
C CYS A 73 4.33 -3.47 -14.67
N GLY A 74 5.17 -4.52 -14.57
CA GLY A 74 6.29 -4.55 -13.64
C GLY A 74 5.82 -4.47 -12.19
N PHE A 75 4.68 -5.07 -11.85
CA PHE A 75 4.19 -5.09 -10.47
C PHE A 75 4.76 -6.31 -9.74
N GLY A 76 5.30 -6.10 -8.55
CA GLY A 76 5.80 -7.17 -7.69
C GLY A 76 5.53 -6.92 -6.21
N VAL A 77 5.88 -7.88 -5.37
CA VAL A 77 5.73 -7.77 -3.91
C VAL A 77 7.06 -8.00 -3.17
N LEU A 78 7.20 -7.36 -2.01
CA LEU A 78 8.27 -7.65 -1.05
C LEU A 78 7.70 -8.52 0.07
N ARG A 79 8.00 -9.82 0.00
CA ARG A 79 7.40 -10.82 0.89
C ARG A 79 7.88 -10.70 2.33
N GLU A 80 6.95 -10.88 3.24
CA GLU A 80 7.16 -11.17 4.66
C GLU A 80 7.37 -12.68 4.92
N HIS A 81 8.17 -13.33 4.07
CA HIS A 81 9.35 -14.01 4.57
C HIS A 81 9.24 -15.01 5.73
N ALA A 82 9.43 -14.44 6.91
CA ALA A 82 9.51 -15.13 8.18
C ALA A 82 8.90 -14.22 9.24
N ALA A 83 8.31 -14.83 10.27
CA ALA A 83 7.74 -14.10 11.37
C ALA A 83 7.86 -14.89 12.67
N ILE A 84 7.91 -14.17 13.78
CA ILE A 84 7.89 -14.72 15.13
C ILE A 84 6.90 -13.92 15.98
N GLY A 85 6.10 -14.63 16.78
CA GLY A 85 5.20 -14.04 17.76
C GLY A 85 5.34 -14.75 19.09
N TYR A 86 5.48 -13.99 20.17
CA TYR A 86 5.63 -14.54 21.51
C TYR A 86 4.29 -14.58 22.25
N THR A 87 3.96 -15.74 22.82
CA THR A 87 2.71 -15.95 23.59
C THR A 87 2.98 -16.52 24.99
N GLY A 88 4.24 -16.48 25.47
CA GLY A 88 4.65 -17.08 26.74
C GLY A 88 4.44 -16.20 27.98
N ASP A 89 3.94 -14.98 27.80
CA ASP A 89 3.71 -13.98 28.86
C ASP A 89 2.39 -14.19 29.63
N ALA A 90 2.15 -13.36 30.64
CA ALA A 90 0.93 -13.40 31.45
C ALA A 90 -0.33 -12.94 30.68
N TYR A 91 -0.19 -12.05 29.70
CA TYR A 91 -1.32 -11.49 28.95
C TYR A 91 -1.97 -12.52 27.99
N HIS A 92 -1.19 -13.51 27.55
CA HIS A 92 -1.67 -14.63 26.76
C HIS A 92 -2.24 -15.79 27.60
N ARG A 93 -2.09 -15.77 28.93
CA ARG A 93 -2.62 -16.80 29.85
C ARG A 93 -4.04 -16.52 30.33
N VAL A 94 -4.47 -15.26 30.27
CA VAL A 94 -5.84 -14.85 30.63
C VAL A 94 -6.67 -14.74 29.36
N ASP A 95 -7.99 -14.99 29.42
CA ASP A 95 -8.87 -14.90 28.26
C ASP A 95 -9.39 -13.46 28.01
N VAL A 96 -8.47 -12.53 27.79
CA VAL A 96 -8.78 -11.12 27.53
C VAL A 96 -7.96 -10.61 26.34
N VAL A 97 -8.66 -10.21 25.27
CA VAL A 97 -8.03 -9.53 24.13
C VAL A 97 -7.55 -8.16 24.59
N SER A 98 -6.25 -7.88 24.39
CA SER A 98 -5.64 -6.65 24.86
C SER A 98 -4.48 -6.19 23.98
N PRO A 99 -4.16 -4.89 23.95
CA PRO A 99 -2.99 -4.38 23.22
C PRO A 99 -1.67 -4.99 23.71
N GLN A 100 -1.61 -5.44 24.97
CA GLN A 100 -0.43 -6.04 25.57
C GLN A 100 -0.05 -7.38 24.90
N ARG A 101 -1.02 -8.10 24.34
CA ARG A 101 -0.75 -9.30 23.52
C ARG A 101 -0.02 -9.01 22.21
N LYS A 102 0.15 -7.74 21.84
CA LYS A 102 0.80 -7.30 20.60
C LYS A 102 2.17 -6.64 20.82
N MET A 103 2.77 -6.82 22.00
CA MET A 103 4.01 -6.14 22.40
C MET A 103 5.30 -6.86 21.99
N LEU A 104 5.24 -8.16 21.65
CA LEU A 104 6.44 -8.94 21.32
C LEU A 104 6.20 -9.86 20.12
N ALA A 105 6.58 -9.34 18.95
CA ALA A 105 6.61 -10.06 17.68
C ALA A 105 7.55 -9.32 16.72
N ALA A 106 8.04 -10.04 15.71
CA ALA A 106 8.81 -9.48 14.62
C ALA A 106 8.56 -10.25 13.33
N LEU A 107 8.80 -9.59 12.18
CA LEU A 107 8.84 -10.25 10.88
C LEU A 107 10.00 -9.73 10.04
N TRP A 108 10.40 -10.55 9.07
CA TRP A 108 11.45 -10.25 8.10
C TRP A 108 10.82 -10.11 6.72
N ARG A 109 11.07 -8.97 6.08
CA ARG A 109 10.56 -8.66 4.75
C ARG A 109 11.69 -8.55 3.74
N GLU A 110 11.52 -9.08 2.53
CA GLU A 110 12.50 -8.95 1.45
C GLU A 110 12.93 -7.49 1.21
N SER A 111 14.22 -7.29 0.94
CA SER A 111 14.73 -6.01 0.44
C SER A 111 14.43 -5.87 -1.06
N PRO A 112 14.13 -4.65 -1.57
CA PRO A 112 14.08 -4.42 -3.00
C PRO A 112 15.46 -4.45 -3.65
N VAL A 113 16.55 -4.24 -2.88
CA VAL A 113 17.90 -4.03 -3.41
C VAL A 113 18.40 -5.20 -4.26
N PRO A 114 18.28 -6.48 -3.84
CA PRO A 114 18.69 -7.61 -4.67
C PRO A 114 17.90 -7.73 -5.98
N LYS A 115 16.72 -7.10 -6.06
CA LYS A 115 15.85 -7.13 -7.24
C LYS A 115 16.15 -5.97 -8.19
N LEU A 116 17.08 -5.06 -7.88
CA LEU A 116 17.47 -3.92 -8.72
C LEU A 116 18.41 -4.31 -9.86
N GLN A 117 18.25 -3.68 -11.02
CA GLN A 117 19.17 -3.75 -12.14
C GLN A 117 20.14 -2.55 -12.12
N PRO A 118 21.30 -2.64 -12.80
CA PRO A 118 22.21 -1.52 -12.94
C PRO A 118 21.52 -0.26 -13.48
N GLY A 119 21.72 0.88 -12.80
CA GLY A 119 21.10 2.17 -13.14
C GLY A 119 19.71 2.38 -12.55
N GLU A 120 19.14 1.40 -11.84
CA GLU A 120 17.87 1.56 -11.14
C GLU A 120 18.06 2.02 -9.70
N ARG A 121 17.09 2.79 -9.20
CA ARG A 121 17.05 3.23 -7.79
C ARG A 121 15.65 3.09 -7.19
N PRO A 122 15.52 2.60 -5.94
CA PRO A 122 14.23 2.54 -5.26
C PRO A 122 13.93 3.88 -4.58
N ILE A 123 12.66 4.30 -4.60
CA ILE A 123 12.13 5.39 -3.76
C ILE A 123 10.78 4.98 -3.16
N THR A 124 10.42 5.53 -2.01
CA THR A 124 9.04 5.44 -1.51
C THR A 124 8.11 6.22 -2.45
N MET A 125 6.92 5.70 -2.75
CA MET A 125 5.93 6.42 -3.56
C MET A 125 5.49 7.71 -2.87
N ALA A 126 5.54 7.79 -1.53
CA ALA A 126 5.31 9.01 -0.79
C ALA A 126 6.23 10.16 -1.21
N ALA A 127 7.39 9.88 -1.80
CA ALA A 127 8.28 10.91 -2.31
C ALA A 127 7.64 11.70 -3.46
N LEU A 128 6.71 11.12 -4.24
CA LEU A 128 6.00 11.86 -5.29
C LEU A 128 5.14 13.00 -4.75
N LEU A 129 4.74 12.93 -3.48
CA LEU A 129 3.96 13.96 -2.80
C LEU A 129 4.84 14.94 -2.02
N HIS A 130 6.16 14.77 -2.07
CA HIS A 130 7.10 15.59 -1.31
C HIS A 130 7.44 16.89 -2.04
N ARG A 131 7.40 17.99 -1.28
CA ARG A 131 8.04 19.27 -1.61
C ARG A 131 9.18 19.52 -0.65
N ASP A 132 10.31 20.02 -1.16
CA ASP A 132 11.44 20.44 -0.33
C ASP A 132 11.12 21.75 0.44
N ALA A 133 12.03 22.21 1.29
CA ALA A 133 11.86 23.44 2.06
C ALA A 133 11.74 24.73 1.21
N ARG A 134 12.02 24.65 -0.10
CA ARG A 134 11.84 25.74 -1.07
C ARG A 134 10.58 25.55 -1.93
N GLY A 135 9.76 24.54 -1.61
CA GLY A 135 8.53 24.22 -2.32
C GLY A 135 8.72 23.40 -3.59
N ARG A 136 9.94 22.95 -3.94
CA ARG A 136 10.16 22.20 -5.18
C ARG A 136 9.67 20.76 -5.05
N SER A 137 8.81 20.34 -5.97
CA SER A 137 8.28 18.99 -6.01
C SER A 137 9.30 17.96 -6.49
N VAL A 138 9.37 16.82 -5.81
CA VAL A 138 10.14 15.67 -6.28
C VAL A 138 9.52 15.09 -7.55
N ALA A 139 8.20 15.04 -7.68
CA ALA A 139 7.55 14.55 -8.90
C ALA A 139 7.90 15.41 -10.11
N ALA A 140 7.88 16.74 -9.99
CA ALA A 140 8.29 17.65 -11.05
C ALA A 140 9.77 17.44 -11.44
N ALA A 141 10.66 17.30 -10.45
CA ALA A 141 12.07 17.03 -10.69
C ALA A 141 12.32 15.66 -11.37
N LEU A 142 11.50 14.64 -11.07
CA LEU A 142 11.58 13.33 -11.71
C LEU A 142 11.09 13.36 -13.16
N VAL A 143 10.02 14.12 -13.44
CA VAL A 143 9.55 14.37 -14.81
C VAL A 143 10.67 15.04 -15.61
N GLU A 144 11.25 16.13 -15.10
CA GLU A 144 12.38 16.84 -15.74
C GLU A 144 13.58 15.90 -15.96
N GLN A 145 14.00 15.18 -14.92
CA GLN A 145 15.13 14.24 -15.00
C GLN A 145 14.90 13.15 -16.07
N SER A 146 13.65 12.77 -16.31
CA SER A 146 13.33 11.73 -17.28
C SER A 146 13.40 12.15 -18.74
N GLY A 147 13.34 13.46 -19.01
CA GLY A 147 13.21 13.97 -20.37
C GLY A 147 11.92 13.56 -21.11
N LEU A 148 10.98 12.91 -20.42
CA LEU A 148 9.66 12.57 -20.97
C LEU A 148 8.73 13.77 -20.93
N ASP A 149 7.74 13.80 -21.82
CA ASP A 149 6.59 14.66 -21.61
C ASP A 149 5.85 14.24 -20.33
N ALA A 150 5.33 15.20 -19.57
CA ALA A 150 4.71 14.95 -18.28
C ALA A 150 3.54 13.96 -18.37
N ALA A 151 2.78 13.98 -19.47
CA ALA A 151 1.68 13.04 -19.68
C ALA A 151 2.17 11.60 -19.87
N ALA A 152 3.24 11.37 -20.62
CA ALA A 152 3.87 10.07 -20.77
C ALA A 152 4.50 9.57 -19.48
N TRP A 153 5.13 10.47 -18.70
CA TRP A 153 5.65 10.12 -17.38
C TRP A 153 4.52 9.65 -16.45
N VAL A 154 3.40 10.39 -16.41
CA VAL A 154 2.22 10.01 -15.61
C VAL A 154 1.62 8.70 -16.08
N ARG A 155 1.48 8.47 -17.40
CA ARG A 155 1.02 7.18 -17.94
C ARG A 155 1.88 6.03 -17.43
N ARG A 156 3.19 6.16 -17.56
CA ARG A 156 4.13 5.12 -17.13
C ARG A 156 4.07 4.85 -15.63
N TYR A 157 3.87 5.88 -14.81
CA TYR A 157 3.61 5.72 -13.38
C TYR A 157 2.31 4.97 -13.10
N LEU A 158 1.21 5.36 -13.76
CA LEU A 158 -0.11 4.74 -13.56
C LEU A 158 -0.15 3.30 -14.08
N ASP A 159 0.52 3.00 -15.19
CA ASP A 159 0.66 1.64 -15.72
C ASP A 159 1.37 0.72 -14.72
N ALA A 160 2.34 1.23 -13.97
CA ALA A 160 3.06 0.44 -12.97
C ALA A 160 2.38 0.40 -11.59
N TYR A 161 1.39 1.28 -11.33
CA TYR A 161 0.76 1.44 -10.01
C TYR A 161 -0.77 1.24 -10.04
N LEU A 162 -1.49 2.10 -10.77
CA LEU A 162 -2.95 2.09 -10.77
C LEU A 162 -3.51 0.89 -11.54
N ARG A 163 -2.95 0.59 -12.72
CA ARG A 163 -3.37 -0.55 -13.54
C ARG A 163 -3.28 -1.88 -12.77
N PRO A 164 -2.18 -2.24 -12.09
CA PRO A 164 -2.13 -3.47 -11.31
C PRO A 164 -3.06 -3.45 -10.09
N VAL A 165 -3.26 -2.30 -9.43
CA VAL A 165 -4.23 -2.21 -8.31
C VAL A 165 -5.66 -2.48 -8.78
N VAL A 166 -6.08 -1.88 -9.90
CA VAL A 166 -7.39 -2.13 -10.50
C VAL A 166 -7.51 -3.59 -10.95
N HIS A 167 -6.48 -4.13 -11.60
CA HIS A 167 -6.44 -5.51 -12.07
C HIS A 167 -6.56 -6.52 -10.93
N CYS A 168 -5.79 -6.34 -9.85
CA CYS A 168 -5.89 -7.19 -8.65
C CYS A 168 -7.30 -7.17 -8.05
N LEU A 169 -7.98 -6.02 -8.06
CA LEU A 169 -9.35 -5.94 -7.58
C LEU A 169 -10.36 -6.62 -8.53
N THR A 170 -10.27 -6.38 -9.83
CA THR A 170 -11.30 -6.85 -10.78
C THR A 170 -11.11 -8.28 -11.26
N GLU A 171 -9.88 -8.76 -11.34
CA GLU A 171 -9.56 -10.12 -11.78
C GLU A 171 -9.38 -11.05 -10.58
N HIS A 172 -8.62 -10.60 -9.58
CA HIS A 172 -8.24 -11.43 -8.44
C HIS A 172 -9.06 -11.17 -7.18
N GLN A 173 -9.94 -10.15 -7.18
CA GLN A 173 -10.75 -9.77 -6.03
C GLN A 173 -9.88 -9.52 -4.78
N VAL A 174 -8.65 -9.03 -4.99
CA VAL A 174 -7.67 -8.69 -3.95
C VAL A 174 -7.53 -7.18 -3.86
N LEU A 175 -7.73 -6.65 -2.65
CA LEU A 175 -7.38 -5.30 -2.25
C LEU A 175 -6.08 -5.29 -1.46
N PHE A 176 -5.30 -4.23 -1.67
CA PHE A 176 -4.15 -3.87 -0.85
C PHE A 176 -4.46 -2.57 -0.09
N MET A 177 -3.49 -2.08 0.67
CA MET A 177 -3.46 -0.70 1.18
C MET A 177 -2.44 0.12 0.36
N PRO A 178 -2.80 0.61 -0.85
CA PRO A 178 -1.85 1.08 -1.86
C PRO A 178 -1.40 2.53 -1.65
N HIS A 179 -1.23 3.00 -0.41
CA HIS A 179 -0.83 4.36 -0.10
C HIS A 179 0.69 4.58 -0.25
N GLY A 180 1.13 5.84 -0.23
CA GLY A 180 2.52 6.26 -0.48
C GLY A 180 3.61 5.44 0.23
N GLU A 181 3.41 5.07 1.50
CA GLU A 181 4.40 4.29 2.26
C GLU A 181 4.54 2.84 1.78
N ASN A 182 3.48 2.21 1.26
CA ASN A 182 3.43 0.77 0.96
C ASN A 182 3.89 0.43 -0.44
N LEU A 183 4.25 1.43 -1.24
CA LEU A 183 4.79 1.25 -2.58
C LEU A 183 6.23 1.73 -2.63
N VAL A 184 7.10 0.86 -3.12
CA VAL A 184 8.48 1.20 -3.50
C VAL A 184 8.52 1.30 -5.01
N LEU A 185 8.67 2.52 -5.53
CA LEU A 185 8.88 2.74 -6.95
C LEU A 185 10.33 2.45 -7.29
N VAL A 186 10.56 1.72 -8.37
CA VAL A 186 11.88 1.59 -8.98
C VAL A 186 11.96 2.59 -10.11
N LEU A 187 12.93 3.49 -10.03
CA LEU A 187 13.18 4.51 -11.03
C LEU A 187 14.34 4.10 -11.92
N ARG A 188 14.24 4.41 -13.21
CA ARG A 188 15.34 4.43 -14.17
C ARG A 188 15.28 5.75 -14.92
N ASP A 189 16.38 6.50 -14.87
CA ASP A 189 16.49 7.80 -15.52
C ASP A 189 15.29 8.71 -15.18
N GLY A 190 14.94 8.85 -13.91
CA GLY A 190 13.81 9.70 -13.47
C GLY A 190 12.39 9.14 -13.71
N ALA A 191 12.21 8.13 -14.56
CA ALA A 191 10.92 7.50 -14.83
C ALA A 191 10.68 6.22 -14.00
N VAL A 192 9.43 5.94 -13.64
CA VAL A 192 9.04 4.72 -12.93
C VAL A 192 9.14 3.53 -13.88
N SER A 193 9.99 2.55 -13.58
CA SER A 193 10.14 1.33 -14.40
C SER A 193 9.31 0.16 -13.88
N ARG A 194 9.17 0.05 -12.55
CA ARG A 194 8.40 -1.00 -11.89
C ARG A 194 8.04 -0.59 -10.46
N VAL A 195 7.15 -1.34 -9.82
CA VAL A 195 6.68 -1.03 -8.46
C VAL A 195 6.65 -2.30 -7.61
N PHE A 196 7.12 -2.18 -6.37
CA PHE A 196 6.95 -3.22 -5.36
C PHE A 196 5.95 -2.80 -4.28
N MET A 197 4.94 -3.62 -4.04
CA MET A 197 4.02 -3.52 -2.91
C MET A 197 4.60 -4.20 -1.65
N LYS A 198 4.37 -3.62 -0.48
CA LYS A 198 4.75 -4.18 0.83
C LYS A 198 3.60 -4.10 1.84
N ASP A 199 3.82 -4.66 3.03
CA ASP A 199 2.83 -4.76 4.12
C ASP A 199 1.63 -5.65 3.77
N ILE A 200 1.90 -6.80 3.14
CA ILE A 200 0.89 -7.72 2.64
C ILE A 200 0.14 -8.45 3.77
N GLY A 201 0.85 -9.05 4.72
CA GLY A 201 0.24 -10.01 5.66
C GLY A 201 -0.77 -9.39 6.63
N GLU A 202 -0.66 -8.10 6.91
CA GLU A 202 -1.61 -7.36 7.77
C GLU A 202 -2.72 -6.65 6.97
N GLU A 203 -2.48 -6.27 5.72
CA GLU A 203 -3.33 -5.31 4.98
C GLU A 203 -4.05 -5.90 3.76
N VAL A 204 -3.66 -7.09 3.27
CA VAL A 204 -4.34 -7.68 2.11
C VAL A 204 -5.75 -8.15 2.48
N VAL A 205 -6.72 -7.86 1.62
CA VAL A 205 -8.11 -8.29 1.78
C VAL A 205 -8.60 -8.95 0.50
N VAL A 206 -9.27 -10.08 0.63
CA VAL A 206 -9.97 -10.78 -0.45
C VAL A 206 -11.45 -10.43 -0.34
N VAL A 207 -11.97 -9.71 -1.34
CA VAL A 207 -13.31 -9.11 -1.30
C VAL A 207 -14.40 -9.93 -2.00
N GLY A 208 -14.08 -11.13 -2.45
CA GLY A 208 -15.08 -12.06 -2.95
C GLY A 208 -14.63 -13.51 -2.86
N ASP A 209 -15.15 -14.36 -3.74
CA ASP A 209 -15.06 -15.82 -3.59
C ASP A 209 -13.80 -16.39 -4.26
N VAL A 210 -12.64 -16.07 -3.70
CA VAL A 210 -11.33 -16.57 -4.15
C VAL A 210 -10.76 -17.53 -3.11
N PRO A 211 -10.38 -18.76 -3.50
CA PRO A 211 -9.76 -19.71 -2.58
C PRO A 211 -8.45 -19.15 -2.01
N VAL A 212 -8.38 -19.09 -0.68
CA VAL A 212 -7.15 -18.74 0.06
C VAL A 212 -6.54 -19.98 0.70
N PRO A 213 -5.23 -19.99 1.00
CA PRO A 213 -4.59 -21.11 1.70
C PRO A 213 -5.28 -21.42 3.03
N ALA A 214 -5.33 -22.70 3.38
CA ALA A 214 -5.92 -23.15 4.64
C ALA A 214 -5.28 -22.45 5.85
N GLY A 215 -6.12 -21.94 6.76
CA GLY A 215 -5.68 -21.19 7.94
C GLY A 215 -5.41 -19.70 7.70
N THR A 216 -5.63 -19.20 6.48
CA THR A 216 -5.49 -17.77 6.13
C THR A 216 -6.82 -17.06 5.88
N GLU A 217 -7.95 -17.71 6.19
CA GLU A 217 -9.32 -17.24 5.91
C GLU A 217 -9.64 -15.86 6.52
N ARG A 218 -8.85 -15.41 7.50
CA ARG A 218 -8.95 -14.06 8.09
C ARG A 218 -8.80 -12.90 7.09
N ILE A 219 -8.20 -13.14 5.93
CA ILE A 219 -8.04 -12.10 4.90
C ILE A 219 -9.29 -11.97 4.02
N VAL A 220 -10.25 -12.89 4.13
CA VAL A 220 -11.48 -12.91 3.34
C VAL A 220 -12.53 -12.04 4.01
N GLN A 221 -12.92 -10.95 3.35
CA GLN A 221 -13.96 -10.03 3.78
C GLN A 221 -14.84 -9.68 2.56
N PRO A 222 -15.85 -10.51 2.25
CA PRO A 222 -16.70 -10.27 1.09
C PRO A 222 -17.48 -8.97 1.25
N VAL A 223 -17.46 -8.15 0.20
CA VAL A 223 -18.18 -6.88 0.14
C VAL A 223 -18.82 -6.71 -1.24
N ASP A 224 -19.79 -5.80 -1.38
CA ASP A 224 -20.39 -5.48 -2.67
C ASP A 224 -19.45 -4.66 -3.57
N ASP A 225 -19.87 -4.44 -4.83
CA ASP A 225 -19.04 -3.75 -5.83
C ASP A 225 -18.80 -2.27 -5.50
N ASP A 226 -19.79 -1.61 -4.88
CA ASP A 226 -19.68 -0.21 -4.48
C ASP A 226 -18.64 -0.06 -3.36
N GLU A 227 -18.66 -0.95 -2.37
CA GLU A 227 -17.69 -0.97 -1.28
C GLU A 227 -16.30 -1.40 -1.76
N ALA A 228 -16.20 -2.42 -2.63
CA ALA A 228 -14.94 -2.82 -3.25
C ALA A 228 -14.28 -1.67 -4.03
N ALA A 229 -15.09 -0.86 -4.75
CA ALA A 229 -14.62 0.29 -5.49
C ALA A 229 -14.00 1.37 -4.59
N LEU A 230 -14.40 1.46 -3.31
CA LEU A 230 -13.82 2.41 -2.35
C LEU A 230 -12.33 2.15 -2.10
N GLY A 231 -11.84 0.92 -2.26
CA GLY A 231 -10.40 0.63 -2.19
C GLY A 231 -9.59 1.35 -3.28
N VAL A 232 -10.22 1.72 -4.40
CA VAL A 232 -9.61 2.57 -5.44
C VAL A 232 -9.97 4.04 -5.22
N PHE A 233 -11.25 4.35 -4.98
CA PHE A 233 -11.67 5.75 -4.83
C PHE A 233 -11.08 6.44 -3.60
N THR A 234 -11.07 5.77 -2.46
CA THR A 234 -10.55 6.33 -1.21
C THR A 234 -9.03 6.25 -1.18
N ASP A 235 -8.47 5.05 -1.30
CA ASP A 235 -7.04 4.86 -0.99
C ASP A 235 -6.13 5.32 -2.13
N VAL A 236 -6.62 5.32 -3.38
CA VAL A 236 -5.87 5.75 -4.55
C VAL A 236 -6.27 7.16 -5.00
N PHE A 237 -7.53 7.39 -5.36
CA PHE A 237 -7.93 8.67 -5.97
C PHE A 237 -7.88 9.81 -4.94
N ASP A 238 -8.59 9.67 -3.83
CA ASP A 238 -8.64 10.71 -2.79
C ASP A 238 -7.35 10.72 -1.92
N GLY A 239 -6.81 9.54 -1.62
CA GLY A 239 -5.68 9.36 -0.71
C GLY A 239 -4.31 9.67 -1.31
N VAL A 240 -4.14 9.56 -2.63
CA VAL A 240 -2.83 9.73 -3.30
C VAL A 240 -2.94 10.65 -4.52
N LEU A 241 -3.74 10.27 -5.51
CA LEU A 241 -3.74 10.92 -6.83
C LEU A 241 -4.27 12.35 -6.77
N ARG A 242 -5.20 12.68 -5.86
CA ARG A 242 -5.65 14.06 -5.61
C ARG A 242 -4.48 14.99 -5.30
N TYR A 243 -3.55 14.54 -4.45
CA TYR A 243 -2.39 15.34 -4.07
C TYR A 243 -1.38 15.43 -5.21
N LEU A 244 -1.10 14.33 -5.91
CA LEU A 244 -0.17 14.34 -7.04
C LEU A 244 -0.68 15.22 -8.20
N ALA A 245 -1.97 15.13 -8.52
CA ALA A 245 -2.60 15.96 -9.54
C ALA A 245 -2.49 17.44 -9.20
N ALA A 246 -2.77 17.83 -7.95
CA ALA A 246 -2.62 19.20 -7.48
C ALA A 246 -1.18 19.69 -7.57
N ILE A 247 -0.20 18.89 -7.13
CA ILE A 247 1.22 19.24 -7.19
C ILE A 247 1.67 19.51 -8.63
N LEU A 248 1.33 18.64 -9.58
CA LEU A 248 1.72 18.80 -10.98
C LEU A 248 1.03 19.98 -11.66
N ASP A 249 -0.21 20.30 -11.28
CA ASP A 249 -0.98 21.43 -11.81
C ASP A 249 -0.43 22.77 -11.27
N GLU A 250 -0.23 22.86 -9.95
CA GLU A 250 0.31 24.05 -9.28
C GLU A 250 1.74 24.40 -9.76
N ASP A 251 2.55 23.39 -10.06
CA ASP A 251 3.92 23.57 -10.57
C ASP A 251 3.95 23.87 -12.08
N GLY A 252 2.79 23.89 -12.76
CA GLY A 252 2.70 24.11 -14.19
C GLY A 252 3.26 22.96 -15.04
N VAL A 253 3.40 21.77 -14.47
CA VAL A 253 3.98 20.58 -15.13
C VAL A 253 2.94 19.83 -15.95
N LEU A 254 1.74 19.60 -15.40
CA LEU A 254 0.65 18.93 -16.10
C LEU A 254 -0.70 19.42 -15.55
N PRO A 255 -1.61 19.95 -16.40
CA PRO A 255 -2.91 20.38 -15.94
C PRO A 255 -3.72 19.24 -15.30
N ALA A 256 -4.41 19.51 -14.19
CA ALA A 256 -5.17 18.50 -13.44
C ALA A 256 -6.22 17.79 -14.30
N ALA A 257 -6.89 18.53 -15.21
CA ALA A 257 -7.84 17.95 -16.15
C ALA A 257 -7.21 16.93 -17.11
N VAL A 258 -5.95 17.15 -17.50
CA VAL A 258 -5.18 16.21 -18.33
C VAL A 258 -4.75 15.00 -17.51
N PHE A 259 -4.27 15.23 -16.28
CA PHE A 259 -3.93 14.16 -15.34
C PHE A 259 -5.10 13.19 -15.15
N TRP A 260 -6.28 13.68 -14.79
CA TRP A 260 -7.44 12.84 -14.56
C TRP A 260 -7.99 12.17 -15.82
N ARG A 261 -7.86 12.80 -17.00
CA ARG A 261 -8.13 12.11 -18.27
C ARG A 261 -7.24 10.86 -18.43
N ILE A 262 -5.94 10.99 -18.14
CA ILE A 262 -4.98 9.88 -18.23
C ILE A 262 -5.32 8.79 -17.19
N VAL A 263 -5.73 9.17 -15.98
CA VAL A 263 -6.24 8.23 -14.96
C VAL A 263 -7.43 7.44 -15.51
N GLY A 264 -8.41 8.11 -16.12
CA GLY A 264 -9.56 7.46 -16.74
C GLY A 264 -9.16 6.49 -17.86
N GLU A 265 -8.23 6.90 -18.73
CA GLU A 265 -7.66 6.04 -19.79
C GLU A 265 -6.97 4.79 -19.21
N CYS A 266 -6.20 4.94 -18.14
CA CYS A 266 -5.53 3.82 -17.46
C CYS A 266 -6.54 2.82 -16.87
N VAL A 267 -7.61 3.31 -16.24
CA VAL A 267 -8.67 2.47 -15.68
C VAL A 267 -9.44 1.76 -16.78
N ASP A 268 -9.78 2.46 -17.87
CA ASP A 268 -10.51 1.87 -18.99
C ASP A 268 -9.66 0.83 -19.75
N GLY A 269 -8.33 0.97 -19.73
CA GLY A 269 -7.38 0.04 -20.34
C GLY A 269 -7.03 -1.21 -19.51
N SER A 270 -7.58 -1.36 -18.29
CA SER A 270 -7.42 -2.60 -17.51
C SER A 270 -8.15 -3.76 -18.21
N VAL A 271 -7.47 -4.88 -18.43
CA VAL A 271 -8.03 -6.09 -19.08
C VAL A 271 -8.23 -7.19 -18.04
N GLY A 272 -9.12 -8.16 -18.28
CA GLY A 272 -9.43 -9.20 -17.29
C GLY A 272 -10.29 -8.66 -16.15
N ARG A 273 -11.62 -8.70 -16.35
CA ARG A 273 -12.59 -8.27 -15.34
C ARG A 273 -13.58 -9.38 -15.09
N THR A 274 -13.18 -10.35 -14.27
CA THR A 274 -14.12 -11.35 -13.75
C THR A 274 -15.19 -10.68 -12.88
N ARG A 275 -14.82 -9.63 -12.13
CA ARG A 275 -15.73 -8.77 -11.37
C ARG A 275 -15.94 -7.42 -12.08
N THR A 276 -17.19 -7.07 -12.36
CA THR A 276 -17.53 -5.86 -13.15
C THR A 276 -17.79 -4.66 -12.25
N ILE A 277 -16.72 -3.97 -11.84
CA ILE A 277 -16.82 -2.74 -11.05
C ILE A 277 -16.82 -1.51 -11.97
N ASP A 278 -17.76 -0.59 -11.75
CA ASP A 278 -17.83 0.67 -12.52
C ASP A 278 -17.06 1.82 -11.84
N PHE A 279 -15.83 2.05 -12.29
CA PHE A 279 -15.01 3.15 -11.80
C PHE A 279 -15.36 4.52 -12.40
N ARG A 280 -16.31 4.60 -13.34
CA ARG A 280 -16.68 5.84 -14.05
C ARG A 280 -18.04 6.39 -13.59
N VAL A 281 -18.52 5.97 -12.41
CA VAL A 281 -19.69 6.55 -11.71
C VAL A 281 -19.55 8.06 -11.50
N PRO A 282 -20.66 8.83 -11.42
CA PRO A 282 -20.60 10.29 -11.33
C PRO A 282 -19.94 10.82 -10.04
N ASP A 283 -20.08 10.08 -8.94
CA ASP A 283 -19.55 10.42 -7.64
C ASP A 283 -19.35 9.15 -6.78
N PHE A 284 -18.59 9.28 -5.70
CA PHE A 284 -18.34 8.20 -4.73
C PHE A 284 -18.43 8.73 -3.30
N GLU A 285 -18.60 7.83 -2.32
CA GLU A 285 -18.69 8.23 -0.92
C GLU A 285 -17.37 8.81 -0.40
N HIS A 286 -17.44 9.94 0.31
CA HIS A 286 -16.25 10.60 0.84
C HIS A 286 -15.87 10.05 2.22
N SER A 287 -14.79 9.27 2.27
CA SER A 287 -14.21 8.75 3.51
C SER A 287 -13.30 9.78 4.18
N CYS A 288 -13.63 10.19 5.41
CA CYS A 288 -12.95 11.29 6.09
C CYS A 288 -11.93 10.81 7.13
N LEU A 289 -10.69 10.55 6.70
CA LEU A 289 -9.62 10.01 7.58
C LEU A 289 -9.36 10.83 8.85
N ASN A 290 -9.31 12.16 8.75
CA ASN A 290 -9.13 13.02 9.94
C ASN A 290 -10.27 12.88 10.95
N ARG A 291 -11.51 12.69 10.48
CA ARG A 291 -12.67 12.51 11.37
C ARG A 291 -12.57 11.21 12.16
N LEU A 292 -12.03 10.15 11.54
CA LEU A 292 -11.77 8.88 12.24
C LEU A 292 -10.87 9.10 13.44
N GLN A 293 -9.74 9.77 13.22
CA GLN A 293 -8.76 10.03 14.27
C GLN A 293 -9.32 10.96 15.35
N LEU A 294 -10.08 11.99 14.97
CA LEU A 294 -10.69 12.91 15.93
C LEU A 294 -11.77 12.22 16.78
N ARG A 295 -12.52 11.26 16.21
CA ARG A 295 -13.51 10.46 16.95
C ARG A 295 -12.84 9.59 18.02
N ASN A 296 -11.73 8.94 17.68
CA ASN A 296 -10.96 8.15 18.63
C ASN A 296 -9.47 8.19 18.28
N THR A 297 -8.71 8.94 19.08
CA THR A 297 -7.27 9.12 18.87
C THR A 297 -6.45 7.89 19.27
N VAL A 298 -7.02 6.95 20.02
CA VAL A 298 -6.35 5.75 20.58
C VAL A 298 -6.59 4.51 19.73
N GLN A 299 -7.83 4.33 19.27
CA GLN A 299 -8.25 3.23 18.39
C GLN A 299 -9.15 3.79 17.29
N MET A 300 -8.51 4.23 16.21
CA MET A 300 -9.18 4.90 15.09
C MET A 300 -10.17 3.99 14.35
N VAL A 301 -9.82 2.70 14.23
CA VAL A 301 -10.60 1.67 13.55
C VAL A 301 -10.65 0.43 14.44
N ASP A 302 -11.83 -0.17 14.53
CA ASP A 302 -11.95 -1.52 15.07
C ASP A 302 -11.58 -2.54 13.99
N LEU A 303 -10.59 -3.38 14.28
CA LEU A 303 -10.06 -4.35 13.32
C LEU A 303 -11.03 -5.51 13.07
N SER A 304 -12.05 -5.69 13.93
CA SER A 304 -13.17 -6.62 13.68
C SER A 304 -14.26 -6.06 12.75
N GLY A 305 -14.25 -4.76 12.45
CA GLY A 305 -15.28 -4.07 11.68
C GLY A 305 -14.73 -2.80 11.01
N GLN A 306 -13.80 -2.99 10.06
CA GLN A 306 -13.11 -1.87 9.40
C GLN A 306 -14.10 -0.96 8.65
N THR A 307 -15.06 -1.53 7.94
CA THR A 307 -16.12 -0.79 7.22
C THR A 307 -17.02 0.00 8.17
N GLU A 308 -17.43 -0.61 9.28
CA GLU A 308 -18.28 0.05 10.29
C GLU A 308 -17.58 1.23 10.98
N SER A 309 -16.25 1.21 10.98
CA SER A 309 -15.45 2.29 11.53
C SER A 309 -15.41 3.52 10.61
N LEU A 310 -15.68 3.39 9.30
CA LEU A 310 -15.55 4.50 8.34
C LEU A 310 -16.50 5.66 8.69
N ILE A 311 -15.98 6.89 8.68
CA ILE A 311 -16.79 8.10 8.80
C ILE A 311 -16.93 8.70 7.42
N ARG A 312 -18.14 8.60 6.86
CA ARG A 312 -18.51 9.10 5.55
C ARG A 312 -19.14 10.48 5.68
N ALA A 313 -18.77 11.43 4.81
CA ALA A 313 -19.32 12.79 4.83
C ALA A 313 -19.71 13.25 3.42
N GLY A 314 -20.91 12.82 3.00
CA GLY A 314 -21.44 13.13 1.68
C GLY A 314 -20.74 12.36 0.57
N ARG A 315 -20.79 12.92 -0.65
CA ARG A 315 -20.24 12.32 -1.86
C ARG A 315 -19.27 13.29 -2.54
N MET A 316 -18.23 12.77 -3.18
CA MET A 316 -17.27 13.52 -3.97
C MET A 316 -17.51 13.29 -5.45
N PRO A 317 -17.55 14.35 -6.28
CA PRO A 317 -17.57 14.20 -7.73
C PRO A 317 -16.38 13.36 -8.20
N ASN A 318 -16.63 12.36 -9.02
CA ASN A 318 -15.58 11.52 -9.57
C ASN A 318 -14.87 12.28 -10.71
N PRO A 319 -13.56 12.57 -10.59
CA PRO A 319 -12.84 13.33 -11.62
C PRO A 319 -12.71 12.56 -12.94
N ILE A 320 -12.99 11.26 -12.94
CA ILE A 320 -13.07 10.42 -14.13
C ILE A 320 -14.50 9.94 -14.40
N ALA A 321 -15.55 10.63 -13.95
CA ALA A 321 -16.91 10.28 -14.32
C ALA A 321 -17.09 10.20 -15.86
N ARG A 322 -18.00 9.33 -16.35
CA ARG A 322 -18.45 9.42 -17.76
C ARG A 322 -19.12 10.78 -17.96
N ARG A 323 -18.78 11.43 -19.09
CA ARG A 323 -19.46 12.65 -19.53
C ARG A 323 -20.77 12.32 -20.21
#